data_AF-A0A5Q0GWS8-F1
#
_entry.id   AF-A0A5Q0GWS8-F1
#
_cell.length_a   1.000
_cell.length_b   1.000
_cell.length_c   1.000
_cell.angle_alpha   90.00
_cell.angle_beta   90.00
_cell.angle_gamma   90.00
#
_symmetry.space_group_name_H-M   'P 1'
#
loop_
_entity.id
_entity.type
_entity.pdbx_description
1 polymer ?
#
loop_
_entity_poly.entity_id
_entity_poly.type
_entity_poly.pdbx_seq_one_letter_code
_entity_poly.pdbx_strand_id
1 'polypeptide(L)'
;MDGKPSKADQETAVAAGLAAGCINLGISAVTSAVGDLESAFRRAWQSWPPAVRFPAVRPDMTNKVLVRIMHASPRRRGAVVAEWQPDGPWWIPTWRFDADLYDPGEMLEENTGLPSADWTELAERFAGHLDEDQVRRC
;
A
#
# COMPACT_ATOMS: atom_id res chain seq x y z
N MET A 1 -22.53 10.72 10.07
CA MET A 1 -22.48 10.37 8.63
C MET A 1 -22.19 8.88 8.56
N ASP A 2 -23.24 8.06 8.56
CA ASP A 2 -23.12 6.60 8.41
C ASP A 2 -22.99 6.27 6.92
N GLY A 3 -21.77 6.36 6.41
CA GLY A 3 -21.42 5.91 5.07
C GLY A 3 -20.33 4.86 5.19
N LYS A 4 -20.66 3.60 4.93
CA LYS A 4 -19.63 2.56 4.74
C LYS A 4 -18.63 3.07 3.69
N PRO A 5 -17.31 2.97 3.92
CA PRO A 5 -16.32 3.46 2.97
C PRO A 5 -16.54 2.80 1.61
N SER A 6 -16.48 3.60 0.54
CA SER A 6 -16.66 3.09 -0.82
C SER A 6 -15.53 2.14 -1.20
N LYS A 7 -15.71 1.35 -2.27
CA LYS A 7 -14.63 0.52 -2.82
C LYS A 7 -13.38 1.35 -3.14
N ALA A 8 -13.57 2.54 -3.69
CA ALA A 8 -12.48 3.44 -4.04
C ALA A 8 -11.74 3.95 -2.79
N ASP A 9 -12.45 4.21 -1.70
CA ASP A 9 -11.85 4.65 -0.43
C ASP A 9 -11.02 3.53 0.19
N GLN A 10 -11.55 2.31 0.24
CA GLN A 10 -10.81 1.13 0.77
C GLN A 10 -9.55 0.84 -0.05
N GLU A 11 -9.65 0.90 -1.37
CA GLU A 11 -8.51 0.73 -2.26
C GLU A 11 -7.49 1.86 -2.17
N THR A 12 -7.95 3.06 -1.80
CA THR A 12 -7.07 4.21 -1.54
C THR A 12 -6.31 4.00 -0.24
N ALA A 13 -7.01 3.64 0.82
CA ALA A 13 -6.41 3.30 2.11
C ALA A 13 -5.36 2.20 1.96
N VAL A 14 -5.66 1.11 1.24
CA VAL A 14 -4.71 0.00 1.04
C VAL A 14 -3.47 0.42 0.26
N ALA A 15 -3.61 1.18 -0.82
CA ALA A 15 -2.41 1.57 -1.57
C ALA A 15 -1.54 2.55 -0.79
N ALA A 16 -2.15 3.53 -0.11
CA ALA A 16 -1.45 4.51 0.69
C ALA A 16 -0.80 3.85 1.92
N GLY A 17 -1.53 3.00 2.62
CA GLY A 17 -1.04 2.24 3.76
C GLY A 17 0.10 1.31 3.40
N LEU A 18 -0.02 0.54 2.32
CA LEU A 18 1.08 -0.32 1.87
C LEU A 18 2.32 0.49 1.45
N ALA A 19 2.15 1.63 0.77
CA ALA A 19 3.27 2.52 0.44
C ALA A 19 3.96 3.04 1.71
N ALA A 20 3.18 3.55 2.67
CA ALA A 20 3.67 4.04 3.95
C ALA A 20 4.42 2.95 4.74
N GLY A 21 3.84 1.75 4.81
CA GLY A 21 4.47 0.59 5.44
C GLY A 21 5.82 0.23 4.79
N CYS A 22 5.90 0.25 3.46
CA CYS A 22 7.15 0.03 2.74
C CYS A 22 8.20 1.09 3.08
N ILE A 23 7.83 2.37 3.10
CA ILE A 23 8.76 3.46 3.44
C ILE A 23 9.28 3.30 4.87
N ASN A 24 8.41 2.97 5.83
CA ASN A 24 8.79 2.73 7.22
C ASN A 24 9.78 1.56 7.39
N LEU A 25 9.74 0.57 6.48
CA LEU A 25 10.69 -0.54 6.45
C LEU A 25 11.99 -0.22 5.70
N GLY A 26 12.16 1.02 5.24
CA GLY A 26 13.29 1.41 4.39
C GLY A 26 13.24 0.80 2.99
N ILE A 27 12.06 0.35 2.51
CA ILE A 27 11.90 -0.13 1.14
C ILE A 27 11.76 1.07 0.22
N SER A 28 12.73 1.23 -0.68
CA SER A 28 12.79 2.33 -1.65
C SER A 28 12.18 1.98 -3.00
N ALA A 29 12.03 0.70 -3.33
CA ALA A 29 11.28 0.26 -4.51
C ALA A 29 10.89 -1.22 -4.44
N VAL A 30 9.85 -1.58 -5.19
CA VAL A 30 9.47 -2.99 -5.47
C VAL A 30 9.30 -3.21 -6.97
N THR A 31 9.49 -4.44 -7.44
CA THR A 31 9.35 -4.81 -8.85
C THR A 31 8.02 -4.33 -9.45
N SER A 32 8.00 -3.96 -10.73
CA SER A 32 6.76 -3.69 -11.47
C SER A 32 6.18 -4.92 -12.18
N ALA A 33 6.83 -6.09 -12.03
CA ALA A 33 6.36 -7.36 -12.56
C ALA A 33 5.01 -7.74 -11.93
N VAL A 34 3.94 -7.65 -12.73
CA VAL A 34 2.55 -7.84 -12.29
C VAL A 34 2.31 -9.18 -11.62
N GLY A 35 2.93 -10.25 -12.13
CA GLY A 35 2.75 -11.60 -11.58
C GLY A 35 3.27 -11.71 -10.15
N ASP A 36 4.47 -11.19 -9.91
CA ASP A 36 5.16 -11.25 -8.62
C ASP A 36 4.46 -10.34 -7.60
N LEU A 37 4.13 -9.10 -8.00
CA LEU A 37 3.38 -8.15 -7.16
C LEU A 37 2.05 -8.71 -6.67
N GLU A 38 1.19 -9.18 -7.58
CA GLU A 38 -0.14 -9.65 -7.23
C GLU A 38 -0.09 -10.94 -6.40
N SER A 39 0.87 -11.83 -6.71
CA SER A 39 1.09 -13.05 -5.94
C SER A 39 1.55 -12.75 -4.52
N ALA A 40 2.57 -11.90 -4.35
CA ALA A 40 3.09 -11.49 -3.05
C ALA A 40 2.02 -10.77 -2.21
N PHE A 41 1.32 -9.80 -2.82
CA PHE A 41 0.26 -9.07 -2.13
C PHE A 41 -0.89 -9.97 -1.70
N ARG A 42 -1.34 -10.88 -2.56
CA ARG A 42 -2.41 -11.82 -2.22
C ARG A 42 -2.03 -12.68 -1.01
N ARG A 43 -0.82 -13.22 -0.96
CA ARG A 43 -0.35 -14.07 0.15
C ARG A 43 -0.25 -13.27 1.45
N ALA A 44 0.32 -12.06 1.39
CA ALA A 44 0.38 -11.16 2.52
C ALA A 44 -1.03 -10.80 3.04
N TRP A 45 -1.91 -10.40 2.13
CA TRP A 45 -3.29 -9.99 2.44
C TRP A 45 -4.12 -11.10 3.10
N GLN A 46 -3.99 -12.34 2.64
CA GLN A 46 -4.72 -13.48 3.19
C GLN A 46 -4.31 -13.81 4.63
N SER A 47 -3.08 -13.49 5.01
CA SER A 47 -2.53 -13.77 6.34
C SER A 47 -2.58 -12.57 7.29
N TRP A 48 -2.92 -11.38 6.79
CA TRP A 48 -2.94 -10.11 7.53
C TRP A 48 -4.33 -9.88 8.18
N PRO A 49 -4.46 -10.00 9.52
CA PRO A 49 -5.77 -9.96 10.19
C PRO A 49 -6.61 -8.70 9.91
N PRO A 50 -6.04 -7.48 9.82
CA PRO A 50 -6.80 -6.26 9.51
C PRO A 50 -7.47 -6.25 8.12
N ALA A 51 -7.13 -7.16 7.21
CA ALA A 51 -7.74 -7.28 5.88
C ALA A 51 -9.29 -7.35 5.94
N VAL A 52 -9.87 -7.87 7.02
CA VAL A 52 -11.32 -7.93 7.25
C VAL A 52 -12.01 -6.57 7.26
N ARG A 53 -11.25 -5.48 7.52
CA ARG A 53 -11.75 -4.10 7.47
C ARG A 53 -11.94 -3.57 6.05
N PHE A 54 -11.40 -4.24 5.04
CA PHE A 54 -11.44 -3.82 3.64
C PHE A 54 -12.13 -4.86 2.74
N PRO A 55 -13.41 -5.19 2.97
CA PRO A 55 -14.11 -6.27 2.26
C PRO A 55 -14.29 -6.03 0.74
N ALA A 56 -14.10 -4.79 0.27
CA ALA A 56 -14.14 -4.45 -1.15
C ALA A 56 -12.80 -4.73 -1.86
N VAL A 57 -11.71 -4.88 -1.10
CA VAL A 57 -10.37 -5.22 -1.62
C VAL A 57 -10.26 -6.74 -1.67
N ARG A 58 -10.43 -7.28 -2.88
CA ARG A 58 -10.33 -8.72 -3.15
C ARG A 58 -9.12 -8.97 -4.04
N PRO A 59 -7.96 -9.31 -3.45
CA PRO A 59 -6.80 -9.68 -4.24
C PRO A 59 -7.02 -11.05 -4.84
N ASP A 60 -7.43 -11.03 -6.11
CA ASP A 60 -7.38 -12.17 -6.99
C ASP A 60 -6.54 -11.83 -8.23
N MET A 61 -5.93 -12.86 -8.80
CA MET A 61 -5.01 -12.70 -9.94
C MET A 61 -5.72 -12.20 -11.22
N THR A 62 -7.06 -12.26 -11.25
CA THR A 62 -7.88 -11.85 -12.39
C THR A 62 -8.09 -10.33 -12.40
N ASN A 63 -8.37 -9.75 -11.23
CA ASN A 63 -8.68 -8.35 -11.04
C ASN A 63 -7.46 -7.47 -10.85
N LYS A 64 -6.28 -8.08 -10.59
CA LYS A 64 -4.98 -7.40 -10.45
C LYS A 64 -5.11 -6.14 -9.60
N VAL A 65 -5.62 -6.35 -8.38
CA VAL A 65 -6.09 -5.26 -7.53
C VAL A 65 -4.94 -4.34 -7.18
N LEU A 66 -3.76 -4.89 -6.85
CA LEU A 66 -2.63 -4.10 -6.37
C LEU A 66 -2.10 -3.20 -7.48
N VAL A 67 -1.84 -3.74 -8.66
CA VAL A 67 -1.32 -2.98 -9.80
C VAL A 67 -2.31 -1.88 -10.21
N ARG A 68 -3.62 -2.18 -10.20
CA ARG A 68 -4.64 -1.18 -10.49
C ARG A 68 -4.64 -0.04 -9.47
N ILE A 69 -4.55 -0.34 -8.17
CA ILE A 69 -4.54 0.71 -7.13
C ILE A 69 -3.23 1.51 -7.12
N MET A 70 -2.10 0.88 -7.44
CA MET A 70 -0.81 1.57 -7.60
C MET A 70 -0.84 2.54 -8.79
N HIS A 71 -1.34 2.12 -9.96
CA HIS A 71 -1.50 3.00 -11.12
C HIS A 71 -2.48 4.16 -10.88
N ALA A 72 -3.52 3.94 -10.07
CA ALA A 72 -4.45 4.99 -9.68
C ALA A 72 -3.85 5.96 -8.67
N SER A 73 -2.86 5.52 -7.88
CA SER A 73 -2.33 6.24 -6.72
C SER A 73 -1.90 7.68 -7.02
N PRO A 74 -1.13 7.97 -8.09
CA PRO A 74 -0.72 9.34 -8.40
C PRO A 74 -1.87 10.29 -8.73
N ARG A 75 -3.02 9.76 -9.16
CA ARG A 75 -4.18 10.57 -9.59
C ARG A 75 -5.15 10.84 -8.46
N ARG A 76 -4.99 10.19 -7.29
CA ARG A 76 -5.87 10.37 -6.15
C ARG A 76 -5.69 11.77 -5.57
N ARG A 77 -6.80 12.37 -5.14
CA ARG A 77 -6.86 13.71 -4.53
C ARG A 77 -7.35 13.58 -3.10
N GLY A 78 -7.00 14.54 -2.25
CA GLY A 78 -7.35 14.53 -0.83
C GLY A 78 -6.14 14.19 0.07
N ALA A 79 -6.41 13.88 1.33
CA ALA A 79 -5.42 13.60 2.37
C ALA A 79 -4.78 12.20 2.23
N VAL A 80 -4.18 11.94 1.07
CA VAL A 80 -3.45 10.69 0.83
C VAL A 80 -2.03 10.85 1.37
N VAL A 81 -1.68 10.04 2.37
CA VAL A 81 -0.43 10.14 3.13
C VAL A 81 0.79 9.67 2.32
N ALA A 82 0.64 8.59 1.54
CA ALA A 82 1.69 8.05 0.69
C ALA A 82 1.14 7.59 -0.66
N GLU A 83 2.00 7.51 -1.65
CA GLU A 83 1.65 7.07 -3.00
C GLU A 83 2.68 6.12 -3.61
N TRP A 84 2.30 5.54 -4.74
CA TRP A 84 3.19 4.77 -5.62
C TRP A 84 3.48 5.54 -6.90
N GLN A 85 4.75 5.69 -7.23
CA GLN A 85 5.20 6.27 -8.50
C GLN A 85 5.86 5.19 -9.37
N PRO A 86 5.54 5.11 -10.66
CA PRO A 86 6.22 4.20 -11.57
C PRO A 86 7.58 4.78 -11.99
N ASP A 87 8.63 3.96 -11.95
CA ASP A 87 9.96 4.28 -12.48
C ASP A 87 10.59 3.06 -13.17
N GLY A 88 10.44 2.98 -14.50
CA GLY A 88 10.92 1.85 -15.29
C GLY A 88 10.39 0.50 -14.77
N PRO A 89 11.28 -0.46 -14.39
CA PRO A 89 10.87 -1.76 -13.85
C PRO A 89 10.49 -1.72 -12.35
N TRP A 90 10.30 -0.53 -11.77
CA TRP A 90 10.07 -0.34 -10.35
C TRP A 90 8.81 0.45 -10.04
N TRP A 91 8.24 0.16 -8.89
CA TRP A 91 7.30 1.01 -8.17
C TRP A 91 7.99 1.58 -6.94
N ILE A 92 7.97 2.91 -6.84
CA ILE A 92 8.60 3.68 -5.77
C ILE A 92 7.51 4.16 -4.81
N PRO A 93 7.53 3.76 -3.54
CA PRO A 93 6.65 4.34 -2.53
C PRO A 93 7.21 5.70 -2.07
N THR A 94 6.35 6.72 -2.02
CA THR A 94 6.75 8.09 -1.67
C THR A 94 5.74 8.74 -0.72
N TRP A 95 6.21 9.52 0.26
CA TRP A 95 5.36 10.38 1.08
C TRP A 95 4.75 11.52 0.25
N ARG A 96 3.51 11.90 0.54
CA ARG A 96 2.76 12.95 -0.17
C ARG A 96 2.62 14.27 0.58
N PHE A 97 3.31 14.39 1.70
CA PHE A 97 3.31 15.57 2.56
C PHE A 97 4.75 15.90 2.94
N ASP A 98 4.91 17.11 3.45
CA ASP A 98 6.16 17.52 4.08
C ASP A 98 6.23 16.85 5.46
N ALA A 99 7.09 15.83 5.59
CA ALA A 99 7.24 15.05 6.81
C ALA A 99 7.76 15.87 8.00
N ASP A 100 8.29 17.08 7.74
CA ASP A 100 8.73 18.00 8.81
C ASP A 100 7.54 18.72 9.47
N LEU A 101 6.36 18.70 8.85
CA LEU A 101 5.17 19.44 9.30
C LEU A 101 4.06 18.55 9.88
N TYR A 102 4.09 17.24 9.61
CA TYR A 102 3.03 16.32 10.01
C TYR A 102 3.61 14.98 10.44
N ASP A 103 2.99 14.35 11.44
CA ASP A 103 3.30 12.97 11.81
C ASP A 103 2.69 12.00 10.77
N PRO A 104 3.52 11.25 10.02
CA PRO A 104 3.06 10.28 9.04
C PRO A 104 2.10 9.23 9.60
N GLY A 105 2.35 8.80 10.84
CA GLY A 105 1.62 7.73 11.50
C GLY A 105 0.24 8.19 11.93
N GLU A 106 0.15 9.38 12.54
CA GLU A 106 -1.13 10.00 12.92
C GLU A 106 -2.01 10.22 11.68
N MET A 107 -1.45 10.85 10.64
CA MET A 107 -2.20 11.06 9.39
C MET A 107 -2.67 9.75 8.78
N LEU A 108 -1.86 8.69 8.81
CA LEU A 108 -2.24 7.40 8.24
C LEU A 108 -3.38 6.75 9.03
N GLU A 109 -3.35 6.84 10.35
CA GLU A 109 -4.42 6.34 11.21
C GLU A 109 -5.72 7.10 11.02
N GLU A 110 -5.67 8.43 10.95
CA GLU A 110 -6.85 9.26 10.67
C GLU A 110 -7.48 8.93 9.31
N ASN A 111 -6.67 8.71 8.28
CA ASN A 111 -7.17 8.51 6.92
C ASN A 111 -7.60 7.06 6.64
N THR A 112 -7.05 6.08 7.35
CA THR A 112 -7.30 4.65 7.08
C THR A 112 -8.03 3.92 8.20
N GLY A 113 -8.08 4.51 9.40
CA GLY A 113 -8.60 3.89 10.61
C GLY A 113 -7.73 2.74 11.13
N LEU A 114 -6.46 2.67 10.72
CA LEU A 114 -5.49 1.67 11.17
C LEU A 114 -4.15 2.34 11.53
N PRO A 115 -3.51 1.95 12.64
CA PRO A 115 -2.22 2.49 13.04
C PRO A 115 -1.14 2.14 12.02
N SER A 116 -0.09 2.96 11.99
CA SER A 116 1.04 2.77 11.08
C SER A 116 1.71 1.39 11.22
N ALA A 117 1.76 0.84 12.44
CA ALA A 117 2.32 -0.48 12.71
C ALA A 117 1.61 -1.61 11.94
N ASP A 118 0.28 -1.55 11.79
CA ASP A 118 -0.48 -2.57 11.07
C ASP A 118 -0.14 -2.55 9.57
N TRP A 119 0.11 -1.36 9.01
CA TRP A 119 0.53 -1.19 7.63
C TRP A 119 1.97 -1.62 7.39
N THR A 120 2.86 -1.33 8.35
CA THR A 120 4.24 -1.85 8.35
C THR A 120 4.24 -3.38 8.40
N GLU A 121 3.39 -4.01 9.22
CA GLU A 121 3.26 -5.47 9.25
C GLU A 121 2.79 -6.04 7.89
N LEU A 122 1.82 -5.41 7.23
CA LEU A 122 1.41 -5.80 5.88
C LEU A 122 2.58 -5.70 4.89
N ALA A 123 3.35 -4.62 4.97
CA ALA A 123 4.51 -4.40 4.10
C ALA A 123 5.62 -5.43 4.35
N GLU A 124 5.87 -5.84 5.60
CA GLU A 124 6.83 -6.91 5.92
C GLU A 124 6.40 -8.23 5.28
N ARG A 125 5.13 -8.61 5.46
CA ARG A 125 4.56 -9.84 4.88
C ARG A 125 4.61 -9.80 3.35
N PHE A 126 4.31 -8.65 2.75
CA PHE A 126 4.37 -8.44 1.30
C PHE A 126 5.80 -8.56 0.77
N ALA A 127 6.74 -7.83 1.36
CA ALA A 127 8.14 -7.87 0.96
C ALA A 127 8.80 -9.23 1.22
N GLY A 128 8.37 -9.96 2.26
CA GLY A 128 8.81 -11.32 2.55
C GLY A 128 8.35 -12.38 1.53
N HIS A 129 7.46 -12.02 0.60
CA HIS A 129 7.05 -12.85 -0.52
C HIS A 129 7.66 -12.42 -1.86
N LEU A 130 8.53 -11.42 -1.85
CA LEU A 130 9.31 -10.98 -3.00
C LEU A 130 10.76 -11.48 -2.85
N ASP A 131 11.41 -11.76 -3.98
CA ASP A 131 12.82 -12.15 -4.02
C ASP A 131 13.74 -10.94 -3.76
N GLU A 132 15.01 -11.21 -3.45
CA GLU A 132 15.99 -10.14 -3.13
C GLU A 132 16.18 -9.14 -4.28
N ASP A 133 16.11 -9.60 -5.53
CA ASP A 133 16.22 -8.75 -6.73
C ASP A 133 14.91 -8.04 -7.08
N GLN A 134 13.83 -8.30 -6.34
CA GLN A 134 12.51 -7.69 -6.54
C GLN A 134 12.20 -6.58 -5.53
N VAL A 135 13.09 -6.32 -4.56
CA VAL A 135 12.93 -5.29 -3.53
C VAL A 135 14.22 -4.50 -3.36
N ARG A 136 14.13 -3.16 -3.36
CA ARG A 136 15.24 -2.27 -3.03
C ARG A 136 15.02 -1.67 -1.66
N ARG A 137 16.10 -1.56 -0.88
CA ARG A 137 16.11 -0.93 0.45
C ARG A 137 17.16 0.18 0.50
N CYS A 138 16.90 1.23 1.28
CA CYS A 138 17.83 2.32 1.57
C CYS A 138 18.56 2.12 2.90
#